data_AF-A0A3D4YDU4-F1
#
_entry.id   AF-A0A3D4YDU4-F1
#
_cell.length_a   1.000
_cell.length_b   1.000
_cell.length_c   1.000
_cell.angle_alpha   90.00
_cell.angle_beta   90.00
_cell.angle_gamma   90.00
#
_symmetry.space_group_name_H-M   'P 1'
#
loop_
_entity.id
_entity.type
_entity.pdbx_description
1 polymer ?
#
loop_
_entity_poly.entity_id
_entity_poly.type
_entity_poly.pdbx_seq_one_letter_code
_entity_poly.pdbx_strand_id
1 'polypeptide(L)'
;KGKPSKAHKFDQICTQHLIEHRLTLVRHPWTNGQVERMNRTLKENTVKKYHSSTFDSLRHHIQDFLRAYNCAKKLKALHYKTPLDYLNDLFLNTPIAFKRNPFLYYSEPYS
;
A
#
# COMPACT_ATOMS: atom_id res chain seq x y z
N LYS A 1 21.00 11.13 -3.81
CA LYS A 1 20.03 10.20 -3.19
C LYS A 1 20.63 9.68 -1.90
N GLY A 2 19.87 9.56 -0.81
CA GLY A 2 20.35 8.75 0.32
C GLY A 2 20.61 7.34 -0.21
N LYS A 3 21.74 6.73 0.18
CA LYS A 3 22.03 5.34 -0.19
C LYS A 3 21.82 4.48 1.06
N PRO A 4 21.10 3.34 0.95
CA PRO A 4 21.05 2.36 2.02
C PRO A 4 22.48 1.98 2.41
N SER A 5 22.74 1.85 3.71
CA SER A 5 24.10 1.59 4.20
C SER A 5 24.52 0.14 3.98
N LYS A 6 23.58 -0.75 3.65
CA LYS A 6 23.74 -2.22 3.53
C LYS A 6 24.08 -2.93 4.86
N ALA A 7 24.45 -2.19 5.89
CA ALA A 7 24.70 -2.69 7.24
C ALA A 7 23.41 -2.85 8.05
N HIS A 8 22.36 -2.08 7.75
CA HIS A 8 21.11 -2.15 8.48
C HIS A 8 20.37 -3.47 8.19
N LYS A 9 19.76 -4.10 9.20
CA LYS A 9 19.03 -5.38 9.04
C LYS A 9 17.98 -5.33 7.93
N PHE A 10 17.29 -4.19 7.78
CA PHE A 10 16.33 -4.00 6.70
C PHE A 10 16.97 -4.06 5.30
N ASP A 11 18.17 -3.49 5.12
CA ASP A 11 18.90 -3.52 3.85
C ASP A 11 19.33 -4.95 3.48
N GLN A 12 19.70 -5.74 4.49
CA GLN A 12 20.04 -7.15 4.33
C GLN A 12 18.82 -7.95 3.87
N ILE A 13 17.65 -7.76 4.49
CA ILE A 13 16.40 -8.41 4.11
C ILE A 13 15.99 -8.01 2.69
N CYS A 14 16.07 -6.72 2.34
CA CYS A 14 15.81 -6.26 0.98
C CYS A 14 16.72 -6.96 -0.03
N THR A 15 18.02 -7.10 0.27
CA THR A 15 18.99 -7.80 -0.57
C THR A 15 18.62 -9.28 -0.74
N GLN A 16 18.31 -9.98 0.37
CA GLN A 16 17.90 -11.39 0.35
C GLN A 16 16.66 -11.64 -0.53
N HIS A 17 15.72 -10.69 -0.57
CA HIS A 17 14.50 -10.79 -1.36
C HIS A 17 14.58 -10.11 -2.73
N LEU A 18 15.77 -9.69 -3.18
CA LEU A 18 15.97 -8.98 -4.44
C LEU A 18 15.06 -7.75 -4.57
N ILE A 19 14.94 -6.98 -3.49
CA ILE A 19 14.19 -5.72 -3.42
C ILE A 19 15.20 -4.58 -3.44
N GLU A 20 15.09 -3.71 -4.45
CA GLU A 20 15.89 -2.48 -4.50
C GLU A 20 15.39 -1.49 -3.43
N HIS A 21 16.23 -1.23 -2.42
CA HIS A 21 15.91 -0.23 -1.39
C HIS A 21 16.32 1.17 -1.87
N ARG A 22 15.35 2.08 -2.00
CA ARG A 22 15.56 3.48 -2.37
C ARG A 22 15.14 4.40 -1.24
N LEU A 23 16.05 5.29 -0.81
CA LEU A 23 15.76 6.30 0.20
C LEU A 23 15.32 7.63 -0.43
N THR A 24 14.40 8.32 0.23
CA THR A 24 14.04 9.70 -0.10
C THR A 24 15.22 10.65 0.13
N LEU A 25 15.24 11.76 -0.58
CA LEU A 25 16.23 12.80 -0.35
C LEU A 25 15.85 13.62 0.89
N VAL A 26 16.83 13.93 1.74
CA VAL A 26 16.66 14.80 2.91
C VAL A 26 16.26 16.20 2.43
N ARG A 27 15.17 16.77 3.00
CA ARG A 27 14.56 18.07 2.60
C ARG A 27 13.84 18.09 1.24
N HIS A 28 13.47 16.92 0.70
CA HIS A 28 12.67 16.83 -0.54
C HIS A 28 11.33 16.09 -0.32
N PRO A 29 10.41 16.65 0.49
CA PRO A 29 9.19 15.97 0.92
C PRO A 29 8.24 15.60 -0.24
N TRP A 30 8.29 16.32 -1.36
CA TRP A 30 7.42 16.03 -2.52
C TRP A 30 7.64 14.64 -3.11
N THR A 31 8.79 14.01 -2.88
CA THR A 31 9.07 12.63 -3.32
C THR A 31 8.28 11.57 -2.54
N ASN A 32 7.68 11.95 -1.40
CA ASN A 32 6.86 11.10 -0.55
C ASN A 32 5.37 11.46 -0.58
N GLY A 33 4.98 12.43 -1.43
CA GLY A 33 3.65 13.03 -1.39
C GLY A 33 2.49 12.06 -1.65
N GLN A 34 2.71 11.01 -2.44
CA GLN A 34 1.69 9.97 -2.69
C GLN A 34 1.38 9.18 -1.41
N VAL A 35 2.41 8.75 -0.68
CA VAL A 35 2.26 8.01 0.59
C VAL A 35 1.64 8.91 1.65
N GLU A 36 2.07 10.17 1.74
CA GLU A 36 1.50 11.14 2.68
C GLU A 36 0.02 11.42 2.41
N ARG A 37 -0.38 11.56 1.13
CA ARG A 37 -1.79 11.74 0.74
C ARG A 37 -2.62 10.49 1.07
N MET A 38 -2.09 9.30 0.82
CA MET A 38 -2.79 8.05 1.17
C MET A 38 -2.95 7.91 2.69
N ASN A 39 -1.89 8.16 3.46
CA ASN A 39 -1.92 8.09 4.92
C ASN A 39 -2.89 9.11 5.51
N ARG A 40 -2.99 10.32 4.94
CA ARG A 40 -3.99 11.31 5.33
C ARG A 40 -5.40 10.80 5.09
N THR A 41 -5.67 10.27 3.89
CA THR A 41 -6.97 9.72 3.51
C THR A 41 -7.39 8.58 4.45
N LEU A 42 -6.46 7.66 4.74
CA LEU A 42 -6.68 6.57 5.71
C LEU A 42 -7.06 7.13 7.07
N LYS A 43 -6.27 8.04 7.63
CA LYS A 43 -6.51 8.63 8.97
C LYS A 43 -7.85 9.38 9.04
N GLU A 44 -8.20 10.12 8.00
CA GLU A 44 -9.47 10.88 7.93
C GLU A 44 -10.71 9.96 7.88
N ASN A 45 -10.58 8.80 7.25
CA ASN A 45 -11.70 7.87 7.10
C ASN A 45 -11.74 6.77 8.18
N THR A 46 -10.72 6.69 9.03
CA THR A 46 -10.63 5.69 10.11
C THR A 46 -10.45 6.37 11.47
N VAL A 47 -9.21 6.61 11.88
CA VAL A 47 -8.79 7.12 13.20
C VAL A 47 -9.53 8.39 13.62
N LYS A 48 -9.78 9.32 12.71
CA LYS A 48 -10.49 10.58 13.04
C LYS A 48 -12.00 10.44 13.11
N LYS A 49 -12.56 9.40 12.50
CA LYS A 49 -14.01 9.19 12.38
C LYS A 49 -14.57 8.25 13.45
N TYR A 50 -13.77 7.28 13.89
CA TYR A 50 -14.18 6.28 14.86
C TYR A 50 -13.34 6.39 16.13
N HIS A 51 -13.99 6.40 17.29
CA HIS A 51 -13.29 6.18 18.55
C HIS A 51 -12.97 4.69 18.70
N SER A 52 -11.68 4.35 18.71
CA SER A 52 -11.23 2.97 18.92
C SER A 52 -10.71 2.86 20.34
N SER A 53 -11.43 2.15 21.20
CA SER A 53 -11.06 1.94 22.61
C SER A 53 -9.94 0.90 22.77
N THR A 54 -9.77 0.02 21.77
CA THR A 54 -8.75 -1.03 21.73
C THR A 54 -7.98 -1.02 20.43
N PHE A 55 -6.77 -1.59 20.46
CA PHE A 55 -5.95 -1.79 19.26
C PHE A 55 -6.65 -2.67 18.22
N ASP A 56 -7.37 -3.70 18.66
CA ASP A 56 -8.11 -4.58 17.75
C ASP A 56 -9.24 -3.84 17.02
N SER A 57 -9.98 -2.96 17.72
CA SER A 57 -11.01 -2.14 17.08
C SER A 57 -10.40 -1.23 16.01
N LEU A 58 -9.24 -0.61 16.29
CA LEU A 58 -8.53 0.20 15.31
C LEU A 58 -8.08 -0.63 14.10
N ARG A 59 -7.56 -1.83 14.35
CA ARG A 59 -7.14 -2.77 13.29
C ARG A 59 -8.29 -3.12 12.36
N HIS A 60 -9.46 -3.46 12.92
CA HIS A 60 -10.66 -3.76 12.14
C HIS A 60 -11.09 -2.56 11.28
N HIS A 61 -11.20 -1.36 11.85
CA HIS A 61 -11.57 -0.17 11.08
C HIS A 61 -10.60 0.13 9.92
N ILE A 62 -9.30 -0.07 10.13
CA ILE A 62 -8.29 0.07 9.07
C ILE A 62 -8.50 -0.98 7.99
N GLN A 63 -8.70 -2.25 8.36
CA GLN A 63 -8.91 -3.35 7.41
C GLN A 63 -10.18 -3.15 6.58
N ASP A 64 -11.29 -2.77 7.20
CA ASP A 64 -12.55 -2.49 6.51
C ASP A 64 -12.42 -1.34 5.51
N PHE A 65 -11.75 -0.25 5.92
CA PHE A 65 -11.47 0.85 5.02
C PHE A 65 -10.61 0.42 3.83
N LEU A 66 -9.52 -0.33 4.08
CA LEU A 66 -8.63 -0.80 3.02
C LEU A 66 -9.34 -1.73 2.04
N ARG A 67 -10.17 -2.65 2.52
CA ARG A 67 -11.00 -3.53 1.67
C ARG A 67 -11.97 -2.70 0.82
N ALA A 68 -12.72 -1.79 1.43
CA ALA A 68 -13.64 -0.93 0.70
C ALA A 68 -12.92 -0.04 -0.33
N TYR A 69 -11.79 0.55 0.04
CA TYR A 69 -11.00 1.41 -0.85
C TYR A 69 -10.41 0.64 -2.02
N ASN A 70 -9.84 -0.55 -1.78
CA ASN A 70 -9.16 -1.32 -2.81
C ASN A 70 -10.12 -2.10 -3.72
N CYS A 71 -11.27 -2.54 -3.21
CA CYS A 71 -12.15 -3.47 -3.92
C CYS A 71 -13.49 -2.87 -4.36
N ALA A 72 -13.98 -1.80 -3.71
CA ALA A 72 -15.31 -1.24 -4.01
C ALA A 72 -15.22 0.20 -4.55
N LYS A 73 -14.24 0.99 -4.11
CA LYS A 73 -14.13 2.40 -4.49
C LYS A 73 -13.51 2.57 -5.87
N LYS A 74 -14.33 2.98 -6.83
CA LYS A 74 -13.87 3.41 -8.17
C LYS A 74 -13.21 4.78 -8.12
N LEU A 75 -12.00 4.89 -8.66
CA LEU A 75 -11.23 6.12 -8.64
C LEU A 75 -11.18 6.76 -10.03
N LYS A 76 -11.56 8.04 -10.14
CA LYS A 76 -11.50 8.79 -11.41
C LYS A 76 -10.09 8.78 -12.03
N ALA A 77 -9.06 8.88 -11.19
CA ALA A 77 -7.66 8.84 -11.63
C ALA A 77 -7.24 7.48 -12.24
N LEU A 78 -8.00 6.42 -11.97
CA LEU A 78 -7.80 5.08 -12.53
C LEU A 78 -8.86 4.76 -13.58
N HIS A 79 -9.37 5.76 -14.31
CA HIS A 79 -10.44 5.60 -15.30
C HIS A 79 -11.69 4.90 -14.72
N TYR A 80 -12.06 5.26 -13.49
CA TYR A 80 -13.19 4.69 -12.76
C TYR A 80 -13.07 3.18 -12.46
N LYS A 81 -11.83 2.66 -12.40
CA LYS A 81 -11.53 1.32 -11.87
C LYS A 81 -11.28 1.38 -10.37
N THR A 82 -11.46 0.24 -9.70
CA THR A 82 -10.95 0.08 -8.33
C THR A 82 -9.42 -0.10 -8.38
N PRO A 83 -8.69 0.16 -7.27
CA PRO A 83 -7.28 -0.16 -7.19
C PRO A 83 -6.96 -1.62 -7.53
N LEU A 84 -7.80 -2.57 -7.10
CA LEU A 84 -7.63 -3.98 -7.41
C LEU A 84 -7.84 -4.28 -8.89
N ASP A 85 -8.91 -3.76 -9.51
CA ASP A 85 -9.13 -3.92 -10.96
C ASP A 85 -7.94 -3.41 -11.77
N TYR A 86 -7.42 -2.24 -11.40
CA TYR A 86 -6.26 -1.65 -12.06
C TYR A 86 -5.00 -2.53 -11.90
N LEU A 87 -4.78 -3.10 -10.71
CA LEU A 87 -3.68 -4.06 -10.50
C LEU A 87 -3.86 -5.34 -11.29
N ASN A 88 -5.08 -5.86 -11.39
CA ASN A 88 -5.41 -7.04 -12.18
C ASN A 88 -5.14 -6.79 -13.67
N ASP A 89 -5.54 -5.63 -14.20
CA ASP A 89 -5.23 -5.25 -15.58
C ASP A 89 -3.72 -5.15 -15.82
N LEU A 90 -2.98 -4.53 -14.90
CA LEU A 90 -1.52 -4.47 -14.99
C LEU A 90 -0.89 -5.86 -14.96
N PHE A 91 -1.41 -6.77 -14.15
CA PHE A 91 -0.94 -8.15 -14.09
C PHE A 91 -1.21 -8.91 -15.39
N LEU A 92 -2.39 -8.74 -15.99
CA LEU A 92 -2.71 -9.37 -17.28
C LEU A 92 -1.82 -8.86 -18.42
N ASN A 93 -1.46 -7.56 -18.39
CA ASN A 93 -0.59 -6.97 -19.41
C ASN A 93 0.90 -7.27 -19.19
N THR A 94 1.35 -7.31 -17.93
CA THR A 94 2.77 -7.48 -17.57
C THR A 94 2.93 -8.42 -16.37
N PRO A 95 2.61 -9.73 -16.50
CA PRO A 95 2.59 -10.66 -15.37
C PRO A 95 3.98 -10.86 -14.75
N ILE A 96 5.04 -10.74 -15.55
CA ILE A 96 6.43 -10.93 -15.11
C ILE A 96 6.91 -9.86 -14.11
N ALA A 97 6.21 -8.72 -14.03
CA ALA A 97 6.50 -7.66 -13.06
C ALA A 97 5.98 -7.99 -11.64
N PHE A 98 5.18 -9.05 -11.49
CA PHE A 98 4.52 -9.42 -10.24
C PHE A 98 5.10 -10.70 -9.67
N LYS A 99 5.40 -10.69 -8.37
CA LYS A 99 5.82 -11.90 -7.62
C LYS A 99 4.63 -12.79 -7.22
N ARG A 100 3.42 -12.23 -7.18
CA ARG A 100 2.19 -12.91 -6.75
C ARG A 100 1.03 -12.45 -7.63
N ASN A 101 0.07 -13.35 -7.82
CA ASN A 101 -1.15 -13.07 -8.54
C ASN A 101 -2.07 -12.16 -7.68
N PRO A 102 -2.38 -10.92 -8.12
CA PRO A 102 -3.22 -9.99 -7.36
C PRO A 102 -4.69 -10.42 -7.26
N PHE A 103 -5.18 -11.28 -8.15
CA PHE A 103 -6.53 -11.82 -8.09
C PHE A 103 -6.80 -12.60 -6.78
N LEU A 104 -5.74 -13.04 -6.09
CA LEU A 104 -5.84 -13.83 -4.86
C LEU A 104 -5.76 -12.98 -3.57
N TYR A 105 -5.58 -11.66 -3.67
CA TYR A 105 -5.33 -10.83 -2.48
C TYR A 105 -6.52 -10.70 -1.52
N TYR A 106 -7.74 -10.90 -2.00
CA TYR A 106 -8.96 -10.85 -1.19
C TYR A 106 -9.78 -12.15 -1.27
N SER A 107 -9.23 -13.21 -1.88
CA SER A 107 -9.86 -14.52 -1.93
C SER A 107 -9.54 -15.38 -0.70
N GLU A 108 -8.51 -15.02 0.06
CA GLU A 108 -8.09 -15.75 1.26
C GLU A 108 -8.82 -15.19 2.50
N PRO A 109 -9.40 -16.05 3.36
CA PRO A 109 -10.19 -15.63 4.54
C PRO A 109 -9.39 -14.85 5.59
N TYR A 110 -8.08 -14.72 5.44
CA TYR A 110 -7.17 -14.04 6.37
C TYR A 110 -6.53 -12.74 5.83
N SER A 111 -7.05 -12.19 4.73
CA SER A 111 -6.57 -10.94 4.13
C SER A 111 -7.12 -9.67 4.80
#